data_AF-A0A957X3X9-F1
#
_entry.id   AF-A0A957X3X9-F1
#
_cell.length_a   1.000
_cell.length_b   1.000
_cell.length_c   1.000
_cell.angle_alpha   90.00
_cell.angle_beta   90.00
_cell.angle_gamma   90.00
#
_symmetry.space_group_name_H-M   'P 1'
#
loop_
_entity.id
_entity.type
_entity.pdbx_description
1 polymer ?
#
loop_
_entity_poly.entity_id
_entity_poly.type
_entity_poly.pdbx_seq_one_letter_code
_entity_poly.pdbx_strand_id
1 'polypeptide(L)'
;MAIDKSCLQYGLTESERGQFNEQGYFMIENALTPAQVSALTEATDRIYAQKVAEGHDAKTALFYPNFIPDSSLYQDLVDYEKVLPKVWDILSWNIYLYHAHLIVTPPNGQAPNDNTFGWHQDSGRTNIEMEGDPRPRLSLK
;
A
#
# COMPACT_ATOMS: atom_id res chain seq x y z
N MET A 1 16.85 13.63 -6.16
CA MET A 1 17.34 13.13 -4.86
C MET A 1 18.29 11.97 -5.16
N ALA A 2 19.51 11.96 -4.61
CA ALA A 2 20.40 10.82 -4.79
C ALA A 2 19.94 9.71 -3.82
N ILE A 3 19.68 8.50 -4.34
CA ILE A 3 19.34 7.34 -3.52
C ILE A 3 20.56 6.99 -2.64
N ASP A 4 20.33 6.85 -1.34
CA ASP A 4 21.34 6.27 -0.45
C ASP A 4 21.55 4.81 -0.84
N LYS A 5 22.76 4.47 -1.29
CA LYS A 5 23.12 3.12 -1.73
C LYS A 5 23.00 2.07 -0.61
N SER A 6 22.94 2.49 0.65
CA SER A 6 22.68 1.59 1.77
C SER A 6 21.35 0.85 1.61
N CYS A 7 20.34 1.43 0.93
CA CYS A 7 19.04 0.79 0.72
C CYS A 7 19.14 -0.49 -0.11
N LEU A 8 20.19 -0.68 -0.91
CA LEU A 8 20.38 -1.87 -1.73
C LEU A 8 20.51 -3.16 -0.89
N GLN A 9 20.86 -3.04 0.40
CA GLN A 9 20.84 -4.17 1.32
C GLN A 9 19.43 -4.76 1.51
N TYR A 10 18.38 -3.98 1.21
CA TYR A 10 16.98 -4.38 1.28
C TYR A 10 16.43 -4.86 -0.07
N GLY A 11 17.28 -5.09 -1.06
CA GLY A 11 16.90 -5.67 -2.37
C GLY A 11 16.10 -6.98 -2.24
N LEU A 12 15.44 -7.36 -3.33
CA LEU A 12 14.65 -8.58 -3.38
C LEU A 12 15.58 -9.79 -3.38
N THR A 13 15.43 -10.67 -2.39
CA THR A 13 16.17 -11.93 -2.31
C THR A 13 15.65 -12.94 -3.33
N GLU A 14 16.44 -13.96 -3.66
CA GLU A 14 16.00 -15.03 -4.56
C GLU A 14 14.80 -15.82 -4.02
N SER A 15 14.72 -15.99 -2.70
CA SER A 15 13.57 -16.65 -2.06
C SER A 15 12.29 -15.83 -2.20
N GLU A 16 12.36 -14.51 -1.93
CA GLU A 16 11.22 -13.61 -2.11
C GLU A 16 10.82 -13.51 -3.59
N ARG A 17 11.80 -13.50 -4.51
CA ARG A 17 11.55 -13.53 -5.96
C ARG A 17 10.81 -14.80 -6.37
N GLY A 18 11.26 -15.96 -5.89
CA GLY A 18 10.59 -17.24 -6.11
C GLY A 18 9.16 -17.23 -5.60
N GLN A 19 8.96 -16.81 -4.34
CA GLN A 19 7.64 -16.73 -3.72
C GLN A 19 6.70 -15.78 -4.49
N PHE A 20 7.17 -14.59 -4.85
CA PHE A 20 6.38 -13.63 -5.60
C PHE A 20 5.98 -14.18 -6.98
N ASN A 21 6.89 -14.84 -7.68
CA ASN A 21 6.62 -15.43 -8.99
C ASN A 21 5.60 -16.58 -8.92
N GLU A 22 5.62 -17.36 -7.85
CA GLU A 22 4.72 -18.51 -7.66
C GLU A 22 3.35 -18.11 -7.10
N GLN A 23 3.33 -17.21 -6.12
CA GLN A 23 2.13 -16.89 -5.31
C GLN A 23 1.50 -15.55 -5.66
N GLY A 24 2.23 -14.66 -6.34
CA GLY A 24 1.80 -13.30 -6.66
C GLY A 24 1.94 -12.30 -5.52
N TYR A 25 2.46 -12.70 -4.36
CA TYR A 25 2.72 -11.84 -3.20
C TYR A 25 3.81 -12.43 -2.28
N PHE A 26 4.35 -11.61 -1.38
CA PHE A 26 5.08 -12.05 -0.19
C PHE A 26 4.93 -10.97 0.90
N MET A 27 5.30 -11.32 2.14
CA MET A 27 5.19 -10.40 3.29
C MET A 27 6.57 -9.90 3.71
N ILE A 28 6.68 -8.59 3.96
CA ILE A 28 7.86 -7.98 4.58
C ILE A 28 7.56 -7.77 6.05
N GLU A 29 8.01 -8.69 6.89
CA GLU A 29 7.81 -8.59 8.33
C GLU A 29 8.60 -7.43 8.93
N ASN A 30 8.02 -6.75 9.92
CA ASN A 30 8.67 -5.68 10.67
C ASN A 30 9.27 -4.56 9.79
N ALA A 31 8.62 -4.27 8.65
CA ALA A 31 9.04 -3.19 7.76
C ALA A 31 9.11 -1.85 8.51
N LEU A 32 8.10 -1.56 9.33
CA LEU A 32 8.03 -0.38 10.18
C LEU A 32 8.41 -0.72 11.62
N THR A 33 9.11 0.19 12.28
CA THR A 33 9.35 0.13 13.72
C THR A 33 8.06 0.40 14.50
N PRO A 34 7.94 -0.05 15.76
CA PRO A 34 6.78 0.28 16.60
C PRO A 34 6.52 1.79 16.73
N ALA A 35 7.58 2.61 16.76
CA ALA A 35 7.47 4.06 16.83
C ALA A 35 6.88 4.66 15.54
N GLN A 36 7.32 4.18 14.37
CA GLN A 36 6.75 4.60 13.09
C GLN A 36 5.27 4.21 12.99
N VAL A 37 4.93 2.98 13.39
CA VAL A 37 3.52 2.53 13.43
C VAL A 37 2.69 3.46 14.31
N SER A 38 3.14 3.74 15.53
CA SER A 38 2.44 4.67 16.44
C SER A 38 2.21 6.05 15.82
N ALA A 39 3.26 6.64 15.23
CA ALA A 39 3.18 7.97 14.61
C ALA A 39 2.23 8.00 13.40
N LEU A 40 2.24 6.96 12.56
CA LEU A 40 1.34 6.82 11.41
C LEU A 40 -0.12 6.59 11.86
N THR A 41 -0.33 5.84 12.93
CA THR A 41 -1.66 5.67 13.54
C THR A 41 -2.20 7.01 14.03
N GLU A 42 -1.42 7.78 14.78
CA GLU A 42 -1.84 9.11 15.25
C GLU A 42 -2.10 10.10 14.10
N ALA A 43 -1.33 10.02 13.01
CA ALA A 43 -1.60 10.81 11.81
C ALA A 43 -2.91 10.39 11.13
N THR A 44 -3.16 9.09 11.03
CA THR A 44 -4.39 8.52 10.46
C THR A 44 -5.61 8.93 11.28
N ASP A 45 -5.52 8.86 12.61
CA ASP A 45 -6.59 9.23 13.53
C ASP A 45 -6.94 10.72 13.42
N ARG A 46 -5.92 11.59 13.27
CA ARG A 46 -6.15 13.03 13.04
C ARG A 46 -6.87 13.30 11.72
N ILE A 47 -6.44 12.66 10.63
CA ILE A 47 -7.12 12.78 9.33
C ILE A 47 -8.56 12.27 9.43
N TYR A 48 -8.77 11.12 10.07
CA TYR A 48 -10.11 10.55 10.24
C TYR A 48 -11.03 11.46 11.07
N ALA A 49 -10.55 11.97 12.21
CA ALA A 49 -11.30 12.90 13.05
C ALA A 49 -11.66 14.18 12.29
N GLN A 50 -10.75 14.70 11.47
CA GLN A 50 -11.03 15.83 10.59
C GLN A 50 -12.12 15.48 9.57
N LYS A 51 -12.04 14.31 8.90
CA LYS A 51 -13.06 13.89 7.93
C LYS A 51 -14.45 13.70 8.57
N VAL A 52 -14.51 13.20 9.80
CA VAL A 52 -15.75 13.12 10.57
C VAL A 52 -16.31 14.51 10.88
N ALA A 53 -15.44 15.46 11.30
CA ALA A 53 -15.85 16.85 11.52
C ALA A 53 -16.32 17.54 10.23
N GLU A 54 -15.80 17.13 9.07
CA GLU A 54 -16.22 17.56 7.73
C GLU A 54 -17.51 16.85 7.24
N GLY A 55 -18.08 15.92 8.02
CA GLY A 55 -19.36 15.29 7.76
C GLY A 55 -19.32 13.81 7.36
N HIS A 56 -18.15 13.16 7.39
CA HIS A 56 -18.07 11.70 7.18
C HIS A 56 -18.79 10.95 8.31
N ASP A 57 -19.58 9.92 7.95
CA ASP A 57 -20.25 9.09 8.95
C ASP A 57 -19.25 8.19 9.67
N ALA A 58 -19.10 8.44 10.99
CA ALA A 58 -18.20 7.72 11.88
C ALA A 58 -18.49 6.20 12.00
N LYS A 59 -19.62 5.71 11.50
CA LYS A 59 -19.97 4.29 11.47
C LYS A 59 -19.68 3.61 10.14
N THR A 60 -19.16 4.36 9.16
CA THR A 60 -18.88 3.86 7.82
C THR A 60 -17.39 3.92 7.51
N ALA A 61 -16.94 2.99 6.67
CA ALA A 61 -15.56 2.97 6.20
C ALA A 61 -15.24 4.28 5.46
N LEU A 62 -14.15 4.92 5.83
CA LEU A 62 -13.57 6.04 5.09
C LEU A 62 -12.68 5.44 3.98
N PHE A 63 -12.95 5.83 2.74
CA PHE A 63 -12.00 5.66 1.63
C PHE A 63 -11.53 7.05 1.21
N TYR A 64 -10.25 7.35 1.46
CA TYR A 64 -9.70 8.68 1.24
C TYR A 64 -8.54 8.65 0.23
N PRO A 65 -8.78 9.03 -1.04
CA PRO A 65 -7.77 9.00 -2.09
C PRO A 65 -6.78 10.16 -1.96
N ASN A 66 -5.56 9.98 -2.48
CA ASN A 66 -4.52 10.99 -2.56
C ASN A 66 -4.16 11.65 -1.20
N PHE A 67 -4.11 10.83 -0.15
CA PHE A 67 -3.83 11.28 1.23
C PHE A 67 -2.35 11.57 1.51
N ILE A 68 -1.43 11.22 0.61
CA ILE A 68 0.02 11.38 0.81
C ILE A 68 0.42 12.82 1.19
N PRO A 69 -0.13 13.89 0.59
CA PRO A 69 0.21 15.26 0.96
C PRO A 69 -0.19 15.66 2.38
N ASP A 70 -1.11 14.93 3.03
CA ASP A 70 -1.70 15.33 4.31
C ASP A 70 -0.74 15.14 5.50
N SER A 71 0.36 14.40 5.32
CA SER A 71 1.42 14.26 6.32
C SER A 71 2.75 13.90 5.68
N SER A 72 3.83 14.53 6.14
CA SER A 72 5.19 14.15 5.74
C SER A 72 5.50 12.69 6.09
N LEU A 73 4.87 12.15 7.15
CA LEU A 73 5.05 10.75 7.54
C LEU A 73 4.62 9.77 6.44
N TYR A 74 3.62 10.12 5.62
CA TYR A 74 3.23 9.28 4.48
C TYR A 74 4.11 9.52 3.25
N GLN A 75 4.62 10.75 3.10
CA GLN A 75 5.60 11.05 2.06
C GLN A 75 6.88 10.22 2.26
N ASP A 76 7.34 10.11 3.51
CA ASP A 76 8.49 9.28 3.91
C ASP A 76 8.29 7.77 3.60
N LEU A 77 7.05 7.33 3.35
CA LEU A 77 6.77 5.95 2.96
C LEU A 77 6.87 5.71 1.45
N VAL A 78 6.81 6.76 0.61
CA VAL A 78 6.78 6.62 -0.86
C VAL A 78 8.09 6.02 -1.38
N ASP A 79 9.22 6.38 -0.79
CA ASP A 79 10.55 5.89 -1.12
C ASP A 79 11.21 5.12 0.03
N TYR A 80 10.38 4.47 0.86
CA TYR A 80 10.83 3.81 2.08
C TYR A 80 11.92 2.75 1.82
N GLU A 81 13.06 2.92 2.49
CA GLU A 81 14.29 2.19 2.20
C GLU A 81 14.16 0.66 2.24
N LYS A 82 13.27 0.13 3.09
CA LYS A 82 13.07 -1.32 3.27
C LYS A 82 12.13 -1.94 2.23
N VAL A 83 11.43 -1.12 1.45
CA VAL A 83 10.37 -1.56 0.54
C VAL A 83 10.69 -1.18 -0.91
N LEU A 84 11.09 0.07 -1.17
CA LEU A 84 11.32 0.56 -2.53
C LEU A 84 12.33 -0.28 -3.34
N PRO A 85 13.47 -0.75 -2.79
CA PRO A 85 14.40 -1.61 -3.54
C PRO A 85 13.75 -2.90 -4.04
N LYS A 86 12.85 -3.51 -3.26
CA LYS A 86 12.11 -4.71 -3.67
C LYS A 86 11.12 -4.42 -4.79
N VAL A 87 10.42 -3.29 -4.70
CA VAL A 87 9.49 -2.80 -5.75
C VAL A 87 10.26 -2.58 -7.06
N TRP A 88 11.42 -1.92 -7.00
CA TRP A 88 12.31 -1.73 -8.14
C TRP A 88 12.73 -3.08 -8.75
N ASP A 89 13.18 -4.03 -7.94
CA ASP A 89 13.61 -5.36 -8.42
C ASP A 89 12.46 -6.19 -9.05
N ILE A 90 11.20 -5.81 -8.81
CA ILE A 90 10.00 -6.45 -9.38
C ILE A 90 9.52 -5.75 -10.66
N LEU A 91 9.48 -4.41 -10.66
CA LEU A 91 8.88 -3.58 -11.74
C LEU A 91 9.89 -2.86 -12.63
N SER A 92 11.18 -2.91 -12.28
CA SER A 92 12.26 -2.11 -12.86
C SER A 92 12.26 -0.64 -12.42
N TRP A 93 13.12 0.17 -13.05
CA TRP A 93 13.53 1.50 -12.59
C TRP A 93 12.55 2.64 -12.91
N ASN A 94 11.68 2.48 -13.92
CA ASN A 94 10.79 3.55 -14.38
C ASN A 94 9.40 3.43 -13.76
N ILE A 95 9.33 3.67 -12.46
CA ILE A 95 8.12 3.55 -11.65
C ILE A 95 7.71 4.89 -11.06
N TYR A 96 6.42 5.05 -10.82
CA TYR A 96 5.83 6.23 -10.20
C TYR A 96 4.67 5.82 -9.29
N LEU A 97 4.36 6.65 -8.31
CA LEU A 97 3.16 6.48 -7.49
C LEU A 97 1.93 6.68 -8.37
N TYR A 98 1.24 5.59 -8.70
CA TYR A 98 0.07 5.61 -9.57
C TYR A 98 -1.22 5.91 -8.81
N HIS A 99 -1.38 5.32 -7.62
CA HIS A 99 -2.60 5.44 -6.83
C HIS A 99 -2.29 5.23 -5.35
N ALA A 100 -2.88 6.05 -4.47
CA ALA A 100 -2.77 5.93 -3.03
C ALA A 100 -4.12 6.23 -2.38
N HIS A 101 -4.53 5.39 -1.43
CA HIS A 101 -5.72 5.62 -0.62
C HIS A 101 -5.46 5.21 0.83
N LEU A 102 -6.04 5.99 1.74
CA LEU A 102 -6.11 5.68 3.16
C LEU A 102 -7.50 5.14 3.45
N ILE A 103 -7.54 4.00 4.14
CA ILE A 103 -8.80 3.34 4.52
C ILE A 103 -8.85 3.28 6.05
N VAL A 104 -9.96 3.77 6.62
CA VAL A 104 -10.29 3.56 8.03
C VAL A 104 -11.60 2.80 8.10
N THR A 105 -11.59 1.66 8.78
CA THR A 105 -12.78 0.82 8.99
C THR A 105 -13.19 0.91 10.46
N PRO A 106 -14.00 1.92 10.85
CA PRO A 106 -14.39 2.09 12.24
C PRO A 106 -15.38 0.99 12.68
N PRO A 107 -15.45 0.68 13.98
CA PRO A 107 -16.53 -0.14 14.52
C PRO A 107 -17.90 0.48 14.19
N ASN A 108 -18.76 -0.29 13.53
CA ASN A 108 -20.09 0.16 13.11
C ASN A 108 -21.22 -0.22 14.09
N GLY A 109 -20.89 -0.98 15.15
CA GLY A 109 -21.82 -1.46 16.17
C GLY A 109 -22.76 -2.59 15.72
N GLN A 110 -22.59 -3.13 14.51
CA GLN A 110 -23.34 -4.29 14.03
C GLN A 110 -22.73 -5.59 14.55
N ALA A 111 -23.56 -6.65 14.63
CA ALA A 111 -23.05 -7.99 14.87
C ALA A 111 -22.12 -8.42 13.71
N PRO A 112 -21.04 -9.19 13.99
CA PRO A 112 -20.21 -9.76 12.94
C PRO A 112 -21.04 -10.53 11.92
N ASN A 113 -20.67 -10.42 10.65
CA ASN A 113 -21.27 -11.18 9.56
C ASN A 113 -20.18 -11.63 8.58
N ASP A 114 -20.53 -12.53 7.67
CA ASP A 114 -19.61 -13.10 6.68
C ASP A 114 -19.51 -12.26 5.39
N ASN A 115 -19.96 -10.99 5.42
CA ASN A 115 -19.83 -10.14 4.25
C ASN A 115 -18.35 -9.82 4.02
N THR A 116 -17.86 -10.17 2.84
CA THR A 116 -16.48 -9.92 2.43
C THR A 116 -16.45 -8.99 1.22
N PHE A 117 -15.31 -8.35 1.01
CA PHE A 117 -15.06 -7.68 -0.26
C PHE A 117 -14.94 -8.74 -1.37
N GLY A 118 -15.59 -8.52 -2.51
CA GLY A 118 -15.59 -9.49 -3.59
C GLY A 118 -14.17 -9.78 -4.10
N TRP A 119 -13.91 -11.04 -4.48
CA TRP A 119 -12.66 -11.45 -5.12
C TRP A 119 -12.46 -10.67 -6.42
N HIS A 120 -11.30 -10.03 -6.58
CA HIS A 120 -10.98 -9.22 -7.74
C HIS A 120 -9.47 -9.15 -7.99
N GLN A 121 -9.09 -8.68 -9.19
CA GLN A 121 -7.74 -8.21 -9.51
C GLN A 121 -7.77 -6.68 -9.63
N ASP A 122 -6.84 -5.99 -8.96
CA ASP A 122 -6.66 -4.54 -9.13
C ASP A 122 -6.28 -4.20 -10.57
N SER A 123 -6.60 -2.97 -11.02
CA SER A 123 -6.45 -2.47 -12.42
C SER A 123 -7.64 -2.75 -13.36
N GLY A 124 -8.65 -3.48 -12.91
CA GLY A 124 -9.95 -3.59 -13.59
C GLY A 124 -9.84 -4.01 -15.06
N ARG A 125 -10.27 -3.12 -15.98
CA ARG A 125 -10.31 -3.37 -17.43
C ARG A 125 -8.94 -3.73 -18.02
N THR A 126 -7.86 -3.17 -17.46
CA THR A 126 -6.48 -3.44 -17.89
C THR A 126 -6.16 -4.94 -17.85
N ASN A 127 -6.67 -5.68 -16.85
CA ASN A 127 -6.43 -7.12 -16.74
C ASN A 127 -7.13 -7.94 -17.83
N ILE A 128 -8.16 -7.39 -18.47
CA ILE A 128 -8.95 -8.04 -19.52
C ILE A 128 -8.32 -7.76 -20.89
N GLU A 129 -7.80 -6.53 -21.10
CA GLU A 129 -7.30 -6.07 -22.39
C GLU A 129 -5.80 -6.33 -22.60
N MET A 130 -5.03 -6.52 -21.53
CA MET A 130 -3.62 -6.87 -21.63
C MET A 130 -3.46 -8.35 -21.97
N GLU A 131 -3.09 -8.62 -23.22
CA GLU A 131 -2.79 -9.95 -23.74
C GLU A 131 -1.37 -10.40 -23.38
N GLY A 132 -1.14 -11.72 -23.32
CA GLY A 132 0.17 -12.34 -23.09
C GLY A 132 0.23 -13.27 -21.88
N ASP A 133 1.16 -14.24 -21.91
CA ASP A 133 1.44 -15.14 -20.80
C ASP A 133 2.97 -15.34 -20.63
N PRO A 134 3.56 -14.93 -19.50
CA PRO A 134 2.93 -14.21 -18.39
C PRO A 134 2.53 -12.78 -18.78
N ARG A 135 1.45 -12.27 -18.17
CA ARG A 135 1.06 -10.85 -18.32
C ARG A 135 2.18 -9.93 -17.77
N PRO A 136 2.45 -8.79 -18.43
CA PRO A 136 3.45 -7.84 -17.95
C PRO A 136 3.03 -7.23 -16.60
N ARG A 137 4.01 -6.96 -15.74
CA ARG A 137 3.78 -6.31 -14.43
C ARG A 137 3.67 -4.81 -14.62
N LEU A 138 2.47 -4.28 -14.56
CA LEU A 138 2.19 -2.85 -14.75
C LEU A 138 2.19 -2.06 -13.44
N SER A 139 1.78 -2.70 -12.35
CA SER A 139 1.68 -2.09 -11.03
C SER A 139 1.76 -3.16 -9.95
N LEU A 140 2.09 -2.74 -8.74
CA LEU A 140 1.90 -3.51 -7.51
C LEU A 140 1.10 -2.66 -6.53
N LYS A 141 0.46 -3.34 -5.58
CA LYS A 141 -0.29 -2.74 -4.50
C LYS A 141 0.22 -3.29 -3.19
#